data_AF-A0A8T5KN52-F1
#
_entry.id   AF-A0A8T5KN52-F1
#
_cell.length_a   1.000
_cell.length_b   1.000
_cell.length_c   1.000
_cell.angle_alpha   90.00
_cell.angle_beta   90.00
_cell.angle_gamma   90.00
#
_symmetry.space_group_name_H-M   'P 1'
#
loop_
_entity.id
_entity.type
_entity.pdbx_description
1 polymer ?
#
loop_
_entity_poly.entity_id
_entity_poly.type
_entity_poly.pdbx_seq_one_letter_code
_entity_poly.pdbx_strand_id
1 'polypeptide(L)'
;MSTPFENTYDLSESQLADLGEAEELILKNSLGKAEELLLKMLELDDDCIPVLSNLGHLYGRYLSEFETAVKYYDRVLALEPDNAWARDSRRRYLRYID
;
A
#
# COMPACT_ATOMS: atom_id res chain seq x y z
N MET A 1 -20.02 -0.40 7.36
CA MET A 1 -18.65 0.14 7.53
C MET A 1 -18.24 0.66 6.16
N SER A 2 -18.00 1.95 6.02
CA SER A 2 -17.60 2.54 4.73
C SER A 2 -16.11 2.31 4.52
N THR A 3 -15.74 1.60 3.45
CA THR A 3 -14.37 1.61 2.94
C THR A 3 -14.02 3.04 2.52
N PRO A 4 -12.85 3.61 2.88
CA PRO A 4 -12.57 5.04 2.68
C PRO A 4 -12.26 5.42 1.22
N PHE A 5 -12.31 4.47 0.29
CA PHE A 5 -12.13 4.73 -1.13
C PHE A 5 -13.36 4.20 -1.88
N GLU A 6 -13.90 5.02 -2.77
CA GLU A 6 -14.72 4.51 -3.86
C GLU A 6 -13.87 3.47 -4.60
N ASN A 7 -14.43 2.31 -4.98
CA ASN A 7 -13.70 1.27 -5.71
C ASN A 7 -13.36 1.75 -7.14
N THR A 8 -12.51 2.76 -7.26
CA THR A 8 -12.10 3.41 -8.51
C THR A 8 -11.11 2.56 -9.30
N TYR A 9 -10.64 1.45 -8.72
CA TYR A 9 -9.67 0.53 -9.30
C TYR A 9 -10.30 -0.81 -9.70
N ASP A 10 -11.64 -0.89 -9.70
CA ASP A 10 -12.41 -2.06 -10.13
C ASP A 10 -12.01 -3.38 -9.43
N LEU A 11 -11.63 -3.32 -8.15
CA LEU A 11 -11.34 -4.51 -7.36
C LEU A 11 -12.59 -5.39 -7.25
N SER A 12 -12.41 -6.71 -7.36
CA SER A 12 -13.48 -7.68 -7.04
C SER A 12 -13.88 -7.61 -5.56
N GLU A 13 -15.06 -8.13 -5.22
CA GLU A 13 -15.52 -8.21 -3.82
C GLU A 13 -14.51 -8.92 -2.92
N SER A 14 -13.84 -9.96 -3.43
CA SER A 14 -12.79 -10.67 -2.70
C SER A 14 -11.58 -9.78 -2.46
N GLN A 15 -11.09 -9.08 -3.49
CA GLN A 15 -9.94 -8.18 -3.36
C GLN A 15 -10.24 -7.02 -2.41
N LEU A 16 -11.47 -6.48 -2.42
CA LEU A 16 -11.89 -5.46 -1.46
C LEU A 16 -11.89 -6.00 -0.02
N ALA A 17 -12.36 -7.22 0.18
CA ALA A 17 -12.35 -7.87 1.50
C ALA A 17 -10.92 -8.12 1.99
N ASP A 18 -10.05 -8.67 1.14
CA ASP A 18 -8.64 -8.94 1.47
C ASP A 18 -7.87 -7.65 1.78
N LEU A 19 -8.10 -6.58 1.00
CA LEU A 19 -7.49 -5.27 1.26
C LEU A 19 -7.96 -4.69 2.59
N GLY A 20 -9.27 -4.76 2.86
CA GLY A 20 -9.84 -4.31 4.13
C GLY A 20 -9.30 -5.11 5.33
N GLU A 21 -9.14 -6.42 5.18
CA GLU A 21 -8.51 -7.26 6.20
C GLU A 21 -7.04 -6.86 6.43
N ALA A 22 -6.27 -6.62 5.36
CA ALA A 22 -4.89 -6.15 5.47
C ALA A 22 -4.81 -4.83 6.23
N GLU A 23 -5.66 -3.85 5.92
CA GLU A 23 -5.74 -2.57 6.63
C GLU A 23 -6.07 -2.76 8.12
N GLU A 24 -7.03 -3.63 8.44
CA GLU A 24 -7.35 -3.97 9.83
C GLU A 24 -6.16 -4.63 10.56
N LEU A 25 -5.43 -5.52 9.90
CA LEU A 25 -4.24 -6.17 10.46
C LEU A 25 -3.16 -5.14 10.76
N ILE A 26 -2.96 -4.14 9.89
CA ILE A 26 -2.06 -3.01 10.14
C ILE A 26 -2.51 -2.23 11.38
N LEU A 27 -3.80 -1.90 11.50
CA LEU A 27 -4.35 -1.19 12.65
C LEU A 27 -4.20 -1.98 13.96
N LYS A 28 -4.30 -3.30 13.90
CA LYS A 28 -4.09 -4.23 15.02
C LYS A 28 -2.61 -4.54 15.28
N ASN A 29 -1.68 -3.86 14.59
CA ASN A 29 -0.23 -4.08 14.67
C ASN A 29 0.21 -5.53 14.33
N SER A 30 -0.61 -6.26 13.58
CA SER A 30 -0.31 -7.60 13.07
C SER A 30 0.44 -7.52 11.74
N LEU A 31 1.58 -6.83 11.75
CA LEU A 31 2.28 -6.34 10.55
C LEU A 31 2.70 -7.47 9.58
N GLY A 32 3.25 -8.57 10.09
CA GLY A 32 3.68 -9.68 9.23
C GLY A 32 2.53 -10.39 8.51
N LYS A 33 1.33 -10.44 9.11
CA LYS A 33 0.14 -10.99 8.45
C LYS A 33 -0.41 -10.04 7.39
N ALA A 34 -0.38 -8.74 7.68
CA ALA A 34 -0.76 -7.72 6.70
C ALA A 34 0.18 -7.76 5.49
N GLU A 35 1.49 -7.84 5.73
CA GLU A 35 2.51 -7.97 4.69
C GLU A 35 2.27 -9.21 3.84
N GLU A 36 2.10 -10.39 4.46
CA GLU A 36 1.85 -11.64 3.76
C GLU A 36 0.58 -11.57 2.88
N LEU A 37 -0.50 -11.00 3.40
CA LEU A 37 -1.75 -10.86 2.65
C LEU A 37 -1.60 -9.89 1.47
N LEU A 38 -0.99 -8.72 1.70
CA LEU A 38 -0.76 -7.73 0.64
C LEU A 38 0.18 -8.27 -0.45
N LEU A 39 1.22 -9.01 -0.08
CA LEU A 39 2.12 -9.64 -1.05
C LEU A 39 1.39 -10.72 -1.88
N LYS A 40 0.51 -11.52 -1.28
CA LYS A 40 -0.34 -12.46 -2.04
C LYS A 40 -1.27 -11.75 -3.00
N MET A 41 -1.87 -10.63 -2.58
CA MET A 41 -2.68 -9.82 -3.49
C MET A 41 -1.85 -9.28 -4.66
N LEU A 42 -0.62 -8.85 -4.38
CA LEU A 42 0.32 -8.36 -5.39
C LEU A 42 0.77 -9.47 -6.36
N GLU A 43 0.88 -10.73 -5.92
CA GLU A 43 1.16 -11.87 -6.81
C GLU A 43 0.05 -12.11 -7.84
N LEU A 44 -1.21 -11.78 -7.50
CA LEU A 44 -2.36 -11.91 -8.39
C LEU A 44 -2.47 -10.74 -9.37
N ASP A 45 -2.12 -9.53 -8.91
CA ASP A 45 -2.10 -8.32 -9.70
C ASP A 45 -0.94 -7.42 -9.23
N ASP A 46 0.17 -7.50 -9.96
CA ASP A 46 1.42 -6.81 -9.61
C ASP A 46 1.30 -5.29 -9.75
N ASP A 47 0.32 -4.80 -10.51
CA ASP A 47 0.09 -3.37 -10.73
C ASP A 47 -1.10 -2.83 -9.92
N CYS A 48 -1.59 -3.59 -8.92
CA CYS A 48 -2.69 -3.17 -8.06
C CYS A 48 -2.32 -1.97 -7.18
N ILE A 49 -2.70 -0.75 -7.62
CA ILE A 49 -2.33 0.52 -6.97
C ILE A 49 -2.72 0.59 -5.48
N PRO A 50 -3.93 0.16 -5.06
CA PRO A 50 -4.27 0.12 -3.64
C PRO A 50 -3.37 -0.79 -2.79
N VAL A 51 -2.95 -1.93 -3.35
CA VAL A 51 -2.05 -2.89 -2.67
C VAL A 51 -0.64 -2.30 -2.57
N LEU A 52 -0.10 -1.76 -3.67
CA LEU A 52 1.20 -1.07 -3.69
C LEU A 52 1.22 0.10 -2.68
N SER A 53 0.14 0.87 -2.62
CA SER A 53 -0.04 1.97 -1.68
C SER A 53 -0.03 1.51 -0.23
N ASN A 54 -0.74 0.41 0.08
CA ASN A 54 -0.77 -0.18 1.41
C ASN A 54 0.57 -0.80 1.83
N LEU A 55 1.28 -1.46 0.92
CA LEU A 55 2.65 -1.93 1.16
C LEU A 55 3.59 -0.77 1.45
N GLY A 56 3.57 0.29 0.63
CA GLY A 56 4.37 1.50 0.87
C GLY A 56 4.10 2.11 2.25
N HIS A 57 2.83 2.15 2.67
CA HIS A 57 2.44 2.65 3.98
C HIS A 57 2.92 1.74 5.11
N LEU A 58 2.79 0.43 4.97
CA LEU A 58 3.24 -0.58 5.92
C LEU A 58 4.75 -0.46 6.16
N TYR A 59 5.56 -0.53 5.10
CA TYR A 59 7.02 -0.45 5.22
C TYR A 59 7.47 0.89 5.78
N GLY A 60 6.90 2.00 5.30
CA GLY A 60 7.38 3.32 5.68
C GLY A 60 6.92 3.75 7.07
N ARG A 61 5.65 3.55 7.42
CA ARG A 61 5.09 4.03 8.68
C ARG A 61 5.31 3.07 9.85
N TYR A 62 5.21 1.77 9.60
CA TYR A 62 5.18 0.78 10.68
C TYR A 62 6.50 0.02 10.82
N LEU A 63 7.18 -0.27 9.72
CA LEU A 63 8.46 -1.00 9.75
C LEU A 63 9.69 -0.10 9.71
N SER A 64 9.54 1.18 9.36
CA SER A 64 10.65 2.13 9.15
C SER A 64 11.65 1.69 8.06
N GLU A 65 11.20 0.85 7.13
CA GLU A 65 11.96 0.39 5.97
C GLU A 65 11.76 1.40 4.82
N PHE A 66 12.42 2.55 4.92
CA PHE A 66 12.12 3.73 4.10
C PHE A 66 12.45 3.53 2.62
N GLU A 67 13.56 2.86 2.30
CA GLU A 67 13.94 2.54 0.92
C GLU A 67 12.90 1.65 0.26
N THR A 68 12.39 0.66 0.99
CA THR A 68 11.35 -0.25 0.52
C THR A 68 10.04 0.50 0.31
N ALA A 69 9.64 1.36 1.25
CA ALA A 69 8.48 2.22 1.11
C ALA A 69 8.56 3.11 -0.15
N VAL A 70 9.70 3.76 -0.37
CA VAL A 70 9.95 4.60 -1.55
C VAL A 70 9.83 3.79 -2.83
N LYS A 71 10.36 2.56 -2.90
CA LYS A 71 10.21 1.68 -4.07
C LYS A 71 8.74 1.39 -4.40
N TYR A 72 7.91 1.11 -3.40
CA TYR A 72 6.47 0.90 -3.66
C TYR A 72 5.77 2.17 -4.12
N TYR A 73 6.09 3.34 -3.53
CA TYR A 73 5.52 4.60 -4.01
C TYR A 73 6.03 5.01 -5.40
N ASP A 74 7.26 4.67 -5.75
CA ASP A 74 7.78 4.83 -7.12
C ASP A 74 6.96 4.01 -8.12
N ARG A 75 6.59 2.77 -7.76
CA ARG A 75 5.70 1.95 -8.60
C ARG A 75 4.31 2.57 -8.74
N VAL A 76 3.71 3.04 -7.65
CA VAL A 76 2.41 3.75 -7.72
C VAL A 76 2.50 4.96 -8.65
N LEU A 77 3.56 5.77 -8.54
CA LEU A 77 3.74 6.96 -9.38
C LEU A 77 4.11 6.65 -10.84
N ALA A 78 4.61 5.45 -11.13
CA ALA A 78 4.82 5.00 -12.50
C ALA A 78 3.48 4.67 -13.19
N LEU A 79 2.51 4.14 -12.43
CA LEU A 79 1.17 3.79 -12.92
C LEU A 79 0.22 4.98 -12.89
N GLU A 80 0.26 5.77 -11.82
CA GLU A 80 -0.51 7.00 -11.63
C GLU A 80 0.40 8.18 -11.26
N PRO A 81 0.96 8.87 -12.27
CA PRO A 81 1.87 9.98 -12.06
C PRO A 81 1.25 11.16 -11.30
N ASP A 82 -0.07 11.29 -11.28
CA ASP A 82 -0.82 12.34 -10.61
C ASP A 82 -1.21 12.00 -9.16
N ASN A 83 -1.01 10.76 -8.70
CA ASN A 83 -1.34 10.30 -7.35
C ASN A 83 -0.65 11.15 -6.26
N ALA A 84 -1.40 12.10 -5.69
CA ALA A 84 -0.87 13.08 -4.76
C ALA A 84 -0.40 12.44 -3.45
N TRP A 85 -1.11 11.42 -2.98
CA TRP A 85 -0.78 10.74 -1.74
C TRP A 85 0.51 9.93 -1.83
N ALA A 86 0.73 9.21 -2.94
CA ALA A 86 1.98 8.51 -3.19
C ALA A 86 3.16 9.48 -3.30
N ARG A 87 2.97 10.61 -4.01
CA ARG A 87 4.00 11.65 -4.14
C ARG A 87 4.41 12.23 -2.79
N ASP A 88 3.44 12.53 -1.94
CA ASP A 88 3.68 13.10 -0.61
C ASP A 88 4.33 12.09 0.34
N SER A 89 3.85 10.84 0.34
CA SER A 89 4.40 9.76 1.15
C SER A 89 5.84 9.44 0.73
N ARG A 90 6.10 9.31 -0.57
CA ARG A 90 7.46 9.15 -1.10
C ARG A 90 8.39 10.27 -0.66
N ARG A 91 7.99 11.53 -0.84
CA ARG A 91 8.77 12.71 -0.45
C ARG A 91 9.04 12.75 1.06
N ARG A 92 8.11 12.26 1.88
CA ARG A 92 8.31 12.12 3.32
C ARG A 92 9.43 11.13 3.61
N TYR A 93 9.39 9.94 3.02
CA TYR A 93 10.34 8.87 3.31
C TYR A 93 11.74 9.11 2.73
N LEU A 94 11.85 9.82 1.60
CA LEU A 94 13.14 10.28 1.07
C LEU A 94 13.95 11.16 2.04
N ARG A 95 13.34 11.74 3.07
CA ARG A 95 14.08 12.53 4.09
C ARG A 95 14.83 11.67 5.10
N TYR A 96 14.56 10.37 5.12
CA TYR A 96 15.14 9.40 6.03
C TYR A 96 16.11 8.44 5.34
N ILE A 97 16.34 8.64 4.04
CA ILE A 97 17.29 7.88 3.21
C ILE A 97 18.44 8.85 2.91
N ASP A 98 19.65 8.47 3.27
CA ASP A 98 20.87 9.29 3.11
C ASP A 98 21.33 9.41 1.65
#